data_AF-A0A9D6C903-F1
#
_entry.id   AF-A0A9D6C903-F1
#
_cell.length_a   1.000
_cell.length_b   1.000
_cell.length_c   1.000
_cell.angle_alpha   90.00
_cell.angle_beta   90.00
_cell.angle_gamma   90.00
#
_symmetry.space_group_name_H-M   'P 1'
#
loop_
_entity.id
_entity.type
_entity.pdbx_description
1 polymer ?
#
loop_
_entity_poly.entity_id
_entity_poly.type
_entity_poly.pdbx_seq_one_letter_code
_entity_poly.pdbx_strand_id
1 'polypeptide(L)' 'MALNPTHLLWLDMEMTGLSPETDRIIEIAIVVTDADLNTVAEGPVLVVHQPDEIMDAMDSWNKGTHGKSGLI' A
#
# COMPACT_ATOMS: atom_id res chain seq x y z
N MET A 1 2.65 -24.42 6.01
CA MET A 1 3.53 -24.05 4.87
C MET A 1 4.89 -23.71 5.46
N ALA A 2 5.97 -24.31 4.96
CA ALA A 2 7.30 -24.03 5.46
C ALA A 2 7.77 -22.66 4.97
N LEU A 3 8.33 -21.84 5.85
CA LEU A 3 9.01 -20.61 5.49
C LEU A 3 10.22 -20.99 4.62
N ASN A 4 10.26 -20.50 3.39
CA ASN A 4 11.45 -20.62 2.56
C ASN A 4 12.32 -19.37 2.81
N PRO A 5 13.55 -19.52 3.35
CA PRO A 5 14.40 -18.39 3.70
C PRO A 5 14.85 -17.55 2.50
N THR A 6 14.68 -18.04 1.26
CA THR A 6 15.04 -17.31 0.04
C THR A 6 13.86 -16.59 -0.62
N HIS A 7 12.64 -16.78 -0.14
CA HIS A 7 11.51 -16.03 -0.67
C HIS A 7 11.63 -14.55 -0.33
N LEU A 8 11.26 -13.71 -1.28
CA LEU A 8 11.21 -12.26 -1.14
C LEU A 8 9.77 -11.83 -0.90
N LEU A 9 9.56 -10.94 0.07
CA LEU A 9 8.28 -10.29 0.30
C LEU A 9 8.34 -8.88 -0.29
N TRP A 10 7.50 -8.64 -1.27
CA TRP A 10 7.26 -7.35 -1.88
C TRP A 10 6.06 -6.71 -1.19
N LEU A 11 6.18 -5.44 -0.86
CA LEU A 11 5.18 -4.64 -0.19
C LEU A 11 5.13 -3.30 -0.92
N ASP A 12 3.92 -2.87 -1.24
CA ASP A 12 3.65 -1.50 -1.66
C ASP A 12 2.51 -0.94 -0.83
N MET A 13 2.56 0.36 -0.56
CA MET A 13 1.62 1.05 0.31
C MET A 13 1.35 2.44 -0.22
N GLU A 14 0.08 2.81 -0.22
CA GLU A 14 -0.36 4.17 -0.48
C GLU A 14 -0.70 4.86 0.85
N MET A 15 -0.30 6.12 0.98
CA MET A 15 -0.48 6.93 2.17
C MET A 15 -1.17 8.25 1.85
N THR A 16 -1.73 8.89 2.88
CA THR A 16 -2.27 10.25 2.79
C THR A 16 -1.20 11.33 2.61
N GLY A 17 0.08 10.99 2.83
CA GLY A 17 1.20 11.90 2.73
C GLY A 17 2.52 11.24 3.16
N LEU A 18 3.53 12.06 3.48
CA LEU A 18 4.90 11.63 3.76
C LEU A 18 5.34 11.74 5.22
N SER A 19 4.45 12.18 6.13
CA SER A 19 4.73 12.39 7.55
C SER A 19 4.11 11.26 8.40
N PRO A 20 4.89 10.29 8.90
CA PRO A 20 4.34 9.13 9.62
C PRO A 20 3.56 9.48 10.89
N GLU A 21 3.84 10.62 11.52
CA GLU A 21 3.14 11.07 12.72
C GLU A 21 1.67 11.40 12.43
N THR A 22 1.39 11.94 11.23
CA THR A 22 0.08 12.50 10.86
C THR A 22 -0.62 11.72 9.77
N ASP A 23 0.13 11.22 8.80
CA ASP A 23 -0.40 10.53 7.64
C ASP A 23 -0.72 9.08 7.95
N ARG A 24 -1.65 8.53 7.17
CA ARG A 24 -2.18 7.19 7.38
C ARG A 24 -2.13 6.39 6.09
N ILE A 25 -2.08 5.08 6.27
CA ILE A 25 -2.13 4.09 5.19
C ILE A 25 -3.56 4.07 4.64
N ILE A 26 -3.69 4.09 3.32
CA ILE A 26 -4.96 3.99 2.60
C ILE A 26 -5.02 2.79 1.65
N GLU A 27 -3.88 2.19 1.31
CA GLU A 27 -3.81 0.92 0.58
C GLU A 27 -2.58 0.10 0.99
N ILE A 28 -2.68 -1.23 0.92
CA ILE A 28 -1.56 -2.15 1.06
C ILE A 28 -1.71 -3.32 0.09
N ALA A 29 -0.62 -3.66 -0.60
CA ALA A 29 -0.51 -4.83 -1.46
C ALA A 29 0.77 -5.61 -1.15
N ILE A 30 0.69 -6.94 -1.23
CA ILE A 30 1.82 -7.84 -0.94
C ILE A 30 1.94 -8.88 -2.05
N VAL A 31 3.17 -9.16 -2.48
CA VAL A 31 3.50 -10.27 -3.37
C VAL A 31 4.69 -11.05 -2.80
N VAL A 32 4.67 -12.38 -2.92
CA VAL A 32 5.81 -13.24 -2.56
C VAL A 32 6.42 -13.77 -3.84
N THR A 33 7.73 -13.63 -4.00
CA THR A 33 8.48 -14.24 -5.11
C THR A 33 9.55 -15.20 -4.61
N ASP A 34 10.03 -16.08 -5.49
CA ASP A 34 11.29 -16.79 -5.28
C ASP A 34 12.50 -15.87 -5.59
N ALA A 35 13.70 -16.44 -5.51
CA ALA A 35 14.97 -15.71 -5.73
C ALA A 35 15.18 -15.32 -7.20
N ASP A 36 14.50 -15.98 -8.14
CA ASP A 36 14.53 -15.68 -9.58
C ASP A 36 13.37 -14.75 -9.99
N LEU A 37 12.67 -14.18 -9.00
CA LEU A 37 11.55 -13.23 -9.14
C LEU A 37 10.27 -13.84 -9.74
N ASN A 38 10.11 -15.17 -9.70
CA ASN A 38 8.83 -15.78 -10.07
C ASN A 38 7.83 -15.62 -8.92
N THR A 39 6.60 -15.20 -9.23
CA THR A 39 5.52 -15.09 -8.24
C THR A 39 5.17 -16.46 -7.64
N VAL A 40 5.27 -16.54 -6.32
CA VAL A 40 4.92 -17.72 -5.52
C VAL A 40 3.52 -17.58 -4.94
N ALA A 41 3.15 -16.38 -4.49
CA ALA A 41 1.84 -16.07 -3.95
C ALA A 41 1.54 -14.58 -4.06
N GLU A 42 0.25 -14.25 -4.20
CA GLU A 42 -0.26 -12.89 -4.08
C GLU A 42 -0.99 -12.76 -2.74
N GLY A 43 -0.66 -11.73 -1.99
CA GLY A 43 -1.40 -11.33 -0.80
C GLY A 43 -2.69 -10.59 -1.18
N PRO A 44 -3.53 -10.26 -0.20
CA PRO A 44 -4.68 -9.42 -0.45
C PRO A 44 -4.24 -8.00 -0.85
N VAL A 45 -4.99 -7.38 -1.75
CA VAL A 45 -4.99 -5.93 -1.95
C VAL A 45 -6.07 -5.35 -1.05
N LEU A 46 -5.68 -4.51 -0.11
CA LEU A 46 -6.59 -3.98 0.90
C LEU A 46 -6.62 -2.46 0.84
N VAL A 47 -7.80 -1.90 0.58
CA VAL A 47 -8.08 -0.49 0.82
C VAL A 47 -8.40 -0.30 2.30
N VAL A 48 -7.72 0.65 2.93
CA VAL A 48 -7.82 0.93 4.36
C VAL A 48 -8.63 2.21 4.57
N HIS A 49 -9.81 2.06 5.15
CA HIS A 49 -10.65 3.21 5.49
C HIS A 49 -9.93 4.15 6.47
N GLN A 50 -9.97 5.45 6.17
CA GLN A 50 -9.58 6.54 7.08
C GLN A 50 -10.76 7.52 7.26
N PRO A 51 -10.84 8.22 8.40
CA PRO A 51 -11.85 9.25 8.60
C PRO A 51 -11.76 10.36 7.54
N ASP A 52 -12.90 10.94 7.16
CA ASP A 52 -12.96 12.05 6.19
C ASP A 52 -12.02 13.20 6.55
N GLU A 53 -11.89 13.53 7.84
CA GLU A 53 -10.97 14.58 8.32
C GLU A 53 -9.50 14.33 7.94
N ILE A 54 -9.07 13.06 7.92
CA ILE A 54 -7.71 12.67 7.51
C ILE A 54 -7.59 12.73 5.98
N MET A 55 -8.62 12.27 5.26
CA MET A 55 -8.64 12.31 3.79
C MET A 55 -8.68 13.76 3.28
N ASP A 56 -9.39 14.64 3.97
CA ASP A 56 -9.51 16.05 3.64
C ASP A 56 -8.25 16.84 3.98
N ALA A 57 -7.43 16.36 4.92
CA ALA A 57 -6.15 16.98 5.29
C ALA A 57 -5.02 16.74 4.28
N MET A 58 -5.20 15.83 3.32
CA MET A 58 -4.22 15.57 2.26
C MET A 58 -3.90 16.83 1.44
N ASP A 59 -2.64 16.97 1.01
CA ASP A 59 -2.26 18.04 0.10
C ASP A 59 -2.87 17.85 -1.31
N SER A 60 -2.72 18.86 -2.15
CA SER A 60 -3.28 18.85 -3.51
C SER A 60 -2.67 17.79 -4.42
N TRP A 61 -1.42 17.39 -4.17
CA TRP A 61 -0.75 16.36 -4.96
C TRP A 61 -1.33 14.99 -4.62
N ASN A 62 -1.43 14.64 -3.34
CA ASN A 62 -1.98 13.37 -2.87
C ASN A 62 -3.45 13.22 -3.31
N LYS A 63 -4.28 14.26 -3.13
CA LYS A 63 -5.66 14.24 -3.61
C LYS A 63 -5.75 14.06 -5.14
N GLY A 64 -4.88 14.73 -5.88
CA GLY A 64 -4.84 14.64 -7.34
C GLY A 64 -4.34 13.31 -7.87
N THR A 65 -3.35 12.70 -7.21
CA THR A 65 -2.77 11.40 -7.59
C THR A 65 -3.75 10.27 -7.27
N HIS A 66 -4.23 10.21 -6.04
CA HIS A 66 -5.15 9.15 -5.59
C HIS A 66 -6.52 9.25 -6.26
N GLY A 67 -7.00 10.46 -6.55
CA GLY A 67 -8.25 10.64 -7.30
C GLY A 67 -8.16 10.20 -8.76
N LYS A 68 -6.97 10.24 -9.37
CA LYS A 68 -6.76 9.72 -10.74
C LYS A 68 -6.66 8.19 -10.77
N SER A 69 -6.12 7.57 -9.73
CA SER A 69 -6.11 6.11 -9.61
C SER A 69 -7.49 5.55 -9.25
N GLY A 70 -8.39 6.39 -8.71
CA GLY A 70 -9.70 5.98 -8.21
C GLY A 70 -9.65 5.37 -6.81
N LEU A 71 -8.52 5.56 -6.10
CA LEU A 71 -8.36 5.14 -4.70
C LEU A 71 -9.19 6.03 -3.76
N ILE A 72 -9.40 7.30 -4.13
CA ILE A 72 -10.25 8.26 -3.42
C ILE A 72 -11.26 8.95 -4.34
#